data_AF-A0A257H6Z2-F1
#
_entry.id   AF-A0A257H6Z2-F1
#
_cell.length_a   1.000
_cell.length_b   1.000
_cell.length_c   1.000
_cell.angle_alpha   90.00
_cell.angle_beta   90.00
_cell.angle_gamma   90.00
#
_symmetry.space_group_name_H-M   'P 1'
#
loop_
_entity.id
_entity.type
_entity.pdbx_description
1 polymer ?
#
loop_
_entity_poly.entity_id
_entity_poly.type
_entity_poly.pdbx_seq_one_letter_code
_entity_poly.pdbx_strand_id
1 'polypeptide(L)'
;MTALRHRMCGFTLIELLVAIGVMALMAGLTWRGLDGIARTQERVQARADSLLGLQAGLAQWTADLDAIQQAPGFDGVDWDGRALRLTRNTSQEQGSGLVVVAWTRRDINGTGHWIRWQSPPVSTREQLQGAWSRAAQWGQNPGESDKRFEIVLTPLQEWRIFYFRGDAWSNPLSSDSAVPPPPPSAQPNAALPGPRVSNVPEGIRVVLTLPPGGPVAGTLTRDWIKPTVGGGKS
;
A
#
# COMPACT_ATOMS: atom_id res chain seq x y z
N MET A 1 53.16 -67.28 14.24
CA MET A 1 51.76 -67.50 13.80
C MET A 1 50.95 -67.88 15.02
N THR A 2 50.13 -66.97 15.54
CA THR A 2 49.18 -67.25 16.62
C THR A 2 47.94 -66.42 16.32
N ALA A 3 46.91 -67.08 15.79
CA ALA A 3 45.65 -66.45 15.45
C ALA A 3 44.89 -66.09 16.74
N LEU A 4 44.67 -64.80 16.99
CA LEU A 4 43.74 -64.35 18.01
C LEU A 4 42.32 -64.75 17.60
N ARG A 5 41.78 -65.77 18.28
CA ARG A 5 40.37 -66.13 18.21
C ARG A 5 39.52 -64.97 18.76
N HIS A 6 38.83 -64.27 17.87
CA HIS A 6 37.73 -63.40 18.26
C HIS A 6 36.62 -64.25 18.88
N ARG A 7 36.30 -64.01 20.16
CA ARG A 7 35.09 -64.56 20.78
C ARG A 7 33.90 -63.80 20.19
N MET A 8 33.05 -64.50 19.45
CA MET A 8 31.76 -63.97 19.05
C MET A 8 30.83 -64.05 20.28
N CYS A 9 30.55 -62.92 20.91
CA CYS A 9 29.44 -62.82 21.87
C CYS A 9 28.13 -62.83 21.08
N GLY A 10 27.23 -63.78 21.39
CA GLY A 10 25.89 -63.83 20.80
C GLY A 10 25.02 -62.71 21.36
N PHE A 11 24.32 -62.00 20.46
CA PHE A 11 23.43 -60.90 20.79
C PHE A 11 22.14 -61.42 21.44
N THR A 12 21.76 -60.91 22.62
CA THR A 12 20.54 -61.36 23.31
C THR A 12 19.29 -60.70 22.72
N LEU A 13 18.15 -61.38 22.77
CA LEU A 13 16.86 -60.85 22.29
C LEU A 13 16.48 -59.52 22.98
N ILE A 14 16.85 -59.38 24.26
CA ILE A 14 16.63 -58.15 25.04
C ILE A 14 17.46 -56.99 24.47
N GLU A 15 18.71 -57.24 24.08
CA GLU A 15 19.62 -56.23 23.54
C GLU A 15 19.15 -55.73 22.16
N LEU A 16 18.60 -56.62 21.32
CA LEU A 16 17.96 -56.26 20.07
C LEU A 16 16.73 -55.38 20.30
N LEU A 17 15.90 -55.75 21.27
CA LEU A 17 14.67 -55.03 21.56
C LEU A 17 14.96 -53.62 22.10
N VAL A 18 15.97 -53.49 22.97
CA VAL A 18 16.43 -52.18 23.46
C VAL A 18 17.02 -51.36 22.32
N ALA A 19 17.87 -51.94 21.47
CA ALA A 19 18.47 -51.23 20.34
C ALA A 19 17.42 -50.70 19.36
N ILE A 20 16.43 -51.52 19.00
CA ILE A 20 15.30 -51.11 18.14
C ILE A 20 14.45 -50.05 18.84
N GLY A 21 14.20 -50.17 20.16
CA GLY A 21 13.49 -49.17 20.95
C GLY A 21 14.17 -47.79 20.93
N VAL A 22 15.49 -47.75 21.15
CA VAL A 22 16.28 -46.51 21.11
C VAL A 22 16.31 -45.93 19.69
N MET A 23 16.53 -46.76 18.67
CA MET A 23 16.48 -46.31 17.27
C MET A 23 15.11 -45.76 16.89
N ALA A 24 14.02 -46.39 17.33
CA ALA A 24 12.66 -45.91 17.11
C ALA A 24 12.42 -44.54 17.77
N LEU A 25 12.89 -44.34 19.01
CA LEU A 25 12.81 -43.05 19.70
C LEU A 25 13.61 -41.97 18.97
N MET A 26 14.85 -42.26 18.57
CA MET A 26 15.69 -41.32 17.82
C MET A 26 15.09 -40.95 16.46
N ALA A 27 14.54 -41.92 15.73
CA ALA A 27 13.83 -41.68 14.48
C ALA A 27 12.59 -40.79 14.69
N GLY A 28 11.79 -41.06 15.71
CA GLY A 28 10.62 -40.25 16.05
C GLY A 28 10.97 -38.81 16.43
N LEU A 29 12.02 -38.61 17.23
CA LEU A 29 12.52 -37.27 17.58
C LEU A 29 13.06 -36.51 16.36
N THR A 30 13.73 -37.21 15.44
CA THR A 30 14.26 -36.63 14.20
C THR A 30 13.15 -36.15 13.28
N TRP A 31 12.08 -36.95 13.11
CA TRP A 31 10.92 -36.56 12.30
C TRP A 31 10.20 -35.32 12.86
N ARG A 32 10.01 -35.29 14.19
CA ARG A 32 9.43 -34.11 14.86
C ARG A 32 10.34 -32.87 14.78
N GLY A 33 11.65 -33.06 14.75
CA GLY A 33 12.63 -32.00 14.52
C GLY A 33 12.52 -31.40 13.11
N LEU A 34 12.40 -32.25 12.09
CA LEU A 34 12.18 -31.84 10.69
C LEU A 34 10.85 -31.09 10.52
N ASP A 35 9.76 -31.58 11.11
CA ASP A 35 8.45 -30.90 11.11
C ASP A 35 8.49 -29.55 11.84
N GLY A 36 9.35 -29.41 12.85
CA GLY A 36 9.59 -28.14 13.54
C GLY A 36 10.27 -27.10 12.65
N ILE A 37 11.27 -27.53 11.87
CA ILE A 37 12.00 -26.66 10.93
C ILE A 37 11.09 -26.23 9.79
N ALA A 38 10.34 -27.15 9.18
CA ALA A 38 9.41 -26.84 8.08
C ALA A 38 8.40 -25.75 8.47
N ARG A 39 7.73 -25.90 9.63
CA ARG A 39 6.78 -24.89 10.14
C ARG A 39 7.45 -23.56 10.48
N THR A 40 8.71 -23.58 10.91
CA THR A 40 9.46 -22.34 11.17
C THR A 40 9.78 -21.62 9.87
N GLN A 41 10.18 -22.35 8.83
CA GLN A 41 10.42 -21.79 7.49
C GLN A 41 9.14 -21.18 6.91
N GLU A 42 8.01 -21.87 6.99
CA GLU A 42 6.71 -21.34 6.56
C GLU A 42 6.35 -20.01 7.25
N ARG A 43 6.58 -19.92 8.57
CA ARG A 43 6.34 -18.68 9.33
C ARG A 43 7.27 -17.55 8.93
N VAL A 44 8.55 -17.84 8.70
CA VAL A 44 9.54 -16.85 8.26
C VAL A 44 9.19 -16.35 6.86
N GLN A 45 8.82 -17.25 5.95
CA GLN A 45 8.42 -16.91 4.59
C GLN A 45 7.16 -16.04 4.57
N ALA A 46 6.11 -16.42 5.30
CA ALA A 46 4.89 -15.62 5.40
C ALA A 46 5.14 -14.20 5.96
N ARG A 47 6.07 -14.07 6.91
CA ARG A 47 6.50 -12.76 7.42
C ARG A 47 7.26 -11.95 6.37
N ALA A 48 8.17 -12.58 5.62
CA ALA A 48 8.90 -11.93 4.55
C ALA A 48 7.95 -11.44 3.43
N ASP A 49 7.01 -12.27 3.01
CA ASP A 49 6.01 -11.91 1.99
C ASP A 49 5.14 -10.73 2.45
N SER A 50 4.75 -10.73 3.72
CA SER A 50 3.97 -9.63 4.31
C SER A 50 4.76 -8.31 4.36
N LEU A 51 6.07 -8.36 4.62
CA LEU A 51 6.95 -7.20 4.56
C LEU A 51 7.12 -6.67 3.13
N LEU A 52 7.31 -7.58 2.18
CA LEU A 52 7.41 -7.23 0.75
C LEU A 52 6.12 -6.58 0.26
N GLY A 53 4.95 -7.09 0.67
CA GLY A 53 3.66 -6.49 0.37
C GLY A 53 3.51 -5.07 0.92
N LEU A 54 3.92 -4.83 2.18
CA LEU A 54 3.92 -3.50 2.77
C LEU A 54 4.88 -2.55 2.03
N GLN A 55 6.09 -3.00 1.74
CA GLN A 55 7.09 -2.21 1.01
C GLN A 55 6.62 -1.87 -0.40
N ALA A 56 6.03 -2.84 -1.12
CA ALA A 56 5.44 -2.63 -2.44
C ALA A 56 4.29 -1.62 -2.39
N GLY A 57 3.40 -1.72 -1.38
CA GLY A 57 2.32 -0.76 -1.18
C GLY A 57 2.82 0.67 -0.95
N LEU A 58 3.84 0.86 -0.11
CA LEU A 58 4.45 2.17 0.16
C LEU A 58 5.20 2.73 -1.06
N ALA A 59 5.89 1.87 -1.81
CA ALA A 59 6.54 2.24 -3.06
C ALA A 59 5.51 2.67 -4.11
N GLN A 60 4.43 1.89 -4.25
CA GLN A 60 3.33 2.21 -5.16
C GLN A 60 2.63 3.52 -4.79
N TRP A 61 2.40 3.77 -3.50
CA TRP A 61 1.89 5.04 -2.99
C TRP A 61 2.77 6.21 -3.40
N THR A 62 4.08 6.10 -3.16
CA THR A 62 5.03 7.17 -3.53
C THR A 62 5.03 7.39 -5.04
N ALA A 63 5.04 6.31 -5.83
CA ALA A 63 5.01 6.37 -7.29
C ALA A 63 3.72 6.96 -7.86
N ASP A 64 2.57 6.81 -7.18
CA ASP A 64 1.33 7.48 -7.55
C ASP A 64 1.39 8.98 -7.29
N LEU A 65 1.96 9.39 -6.15
CA LEU A 65 2.13 10.80 -5.80
C LEU A 65 3.15 11.51 -6.71
N ASP A 66 4.29 10.86 -6.99
CA ASP A 66 5.33 11.41 -7.88
C ASP A 66 4.83 11.66 -9.30
N ALA A 67 3.86 10.89 -9.75
CA ALA A 67 3.29 10.99 -11.09
C ALA A 67 2.04 11.88 -11.17
N ILE A 68 1.67 12.58 -10.08
CA ILE A 68 0.50 13.46 -10.06
C ILE A 68 0.58 14.48 -11.21
N GLN A 69 -0.54 14.64 -11.89
CA GLN A 69 -0.71 15.62 -12.95
C GLN A 69 -2.01 16.40 -12.78
N GLN A 70 -1.94 17.67 -13.14
CA GLN A 70 -3.12 18.52 -13.20
C GLN A 70 -3.62 18.60 -14.63
N ALA A 71 -4.85 18.15 -14.83
CA ALA A 71 -5.56 18.37 -16.07
C ALA A 71 -6.33 19.70 -15.99
N PRO A 72 -6.46 20.46 -17.09
CA PRO A 72 -7.25 21.69 -17.10
C PRO A 72 -8.67 21.45 -16.60
N GLY A 73 -9.00 22.04 -15.44
CA GLY A 73 -10.34 21.97 -14.84
C GLY A 73 -10.67 20.67 -14.12
N PHE A 74 -9.66 19.99 -13.60
CA PHE A 74 -9.78 18.96 -12.58
C PHE A 74 -8.75 19.19 -11.49
N ASP A 75 -9.09 18.77 -10.28
CA ASP A 75 -8.14 18.70 -9.19
C ASP A 75 -7.11 17.59 -9.46
N GLY A 76 -5.83 17.89 -9.19
CA GLY A 76 -4.77 16.88 -9.31
C GLY A 76 -4.85 15.83 -8.20
N VAL A 77 -5.38 16.22 -7.04
CA VAL A 77 -5.62 15.36 -5.88
C VAL A 77 -6.84 15.87 -5.11
N ASP A 78 -7.61 14.95 -4.53
CA ASP A 78 -8.77 15.23 -3.70
C ASP A 78 -8.85 14.21 -2.56
N TRP A 79 -9.24 14.69 -1.37
CA TRP A 79 -9.46 13.86 -0.20
C TRP A 79 -10.87 14.12 0.32
N ASP A 80 -11.72 13.08 0.35
CA ASP A 80 -13.12 13.21 0.76
C ASP A 80 -13.39 12.76 2.20
N GLY A 81 -12.34 12.56 3.00
CA GLY A 81 -12.46 12.03 4.37
C GLY A 81 -12.39 10.51 4.45
N ARG A 82 -12.53 9.80 3.32
CA ARG A 82 -12.45 8.33 3.28
C ARG A 82 -11.51 7.81 2.22
N ALA A 83 -11.44 8.45 1.06
CA ALA A 83 -10.62 8.07 -0.08
C ALA A 83 -9.76 9.25 -0.55
N LEU A 84 -8.51 8.96 -0.90
CA LEU A 84 -7.63 9.89 -1.61
C LEU A 84 -7.73 9.53 -3.09
N ARG A 85 -8.06 10.51 -3.91
CA ARG A 85 -8.16 10.37 -5.38
C ARG A 85 -7.15 11.31 -6.02
N LEU A 86 -6.51 10.86 -7.08
CA LEU A 86 -5.54 11.67 -7.81
C LEU A 86 -5.55 11.35 -9.30
N THR A 87 -5.20 12.35 -10.10
CA THR A 87 -4.90 12.17 -11.51
C THR A 87 -3.39 12.04 -11.67
N ARG A 88 -2.93 11.02 -12.40
CA ARG A 88 -1.51 10.85 -12.70
C ARG A 88 -1.29 10.52 -14.18
N ASN A 89 -0.07 10.76 -14.66
CA ASN A 89 0.37 10.20 -15.93
C ASN A 89 0.54 8.69 -15.83
N THR A 90 0.22 7.99 -16.91
CA THR A 90 0.70 6.62 -17.10
C THR A 90 2.19 6.62 -17.40
N SER A 91 2.92 5.65 -16.84
CA SER A 91 4.36 5.48 -17.09
C SER A 91 4.66 4.60 -18.32
N GLN A 92 3.64 4.13 -19.04
CA GLN A 92 3.81 3.28 -20.23
C GLN A 92 4.01 4.10 -21.51
N GLU A 93 5.08 3.80 -22.24
CA GLU A 93 5.49 4.43 -23.50
C GLU A 93 4.46 4.32 -24.65
N GLN A 94 3.46 3.44 -24.57
CA GLN A 94 2.53 3.17 -25.69
C GLN A 94 1.23 3.98 -25.67
N GLY A 95 1.11 4.96 -24.79
CA GLY A 95 0.04 5.95 -24.89
C GLY A 95 0.12 6.98 -23.79
N SER A 96 0.37 8.24 -24.14
CA SER A 96 0.24 9.39 -23.24
C SER A 96 -1.22 9.55 -22.82
N GLY A 97 -1.63 8.81 -21.80
CA GLY A 97 -2.96 8.85 -21.20
C GLY A 97 -2.87 9.20 -19.72
N LEU A 98 -3.89 9.89 -19.22
CA LEU A 98 -4.06 10.08 -17.78
C LEU A 98 -4.72 8.83 -17.19
N VAL A 99 -4.46 8.56 -15.93
CA VAL A 99 -5.24 7.60 -15.15
C VAL A 99 -5.67 8.25 -13.84
N VAL A 100 -6.84 7.85 -13.35
CA VAL A 100 -7.31 8.21 -12.01
C VAL A 100 -6.96 7.07 -11.08
N VAL A 101 -6.27 7.38 -10.00
CA VAL A 101 -5.95 6.44 -8.93
C VAL A 101 -6.70 6.85 -7.69
N ALA A 102 -7.20 5.86 -6.96
CA ALA A 102 -7.80 6.06 -5.66
C ALA A 102 -7.19 5.12 -4.64
N TRP A 103 -7.06 5.61 -3.42
CA TRP A 103 -6.62 4.84 -2.26
C TRP A 103 -7.73 4.85 -1.22
N THR A 104 -7.92 3.72 -0.54
CA THR A 104 -8.86 3.61 0.59
C THR A 104 -8.39 2.61 1.63
N ARG A 105 -8.91 2.74 2.85
CA ARG A 105 -8.92 1.67 3.85
C ARG A 105 -10.33 1.09 3.91
N ARG A 106 -10.47 -0.20 3.64
CA ARG A 106 -11.77 -0.88 3.64
C ARG A 106 -11.67 -2.24 4.30
N ASP A 107 -12.72 -2.61 5.02
CA ASP A 107 -12.83 -3.94 5.61
C ASP A 107 -13.21 -4.98 4.54
N ILE A 108 -12.42 -6.06 4.46
CA ILE A 108 -12.69 -7.25 3.66
C ILE A 108 -12.67 -8.43 4.63
N ASN A 109 -13.79 -9.17 4.71
CA ASN A 109 -13.93 -10.32 5.61
C ASN A 109 -13.57 -10.01 7.09
N GLY A 110 -13.91 -8.81 7.57
CA GLY A 110 -13.64 -8.38 8.95
C GLY A 110 -12.22 -7.88 9.22
N THR A 111 -11.35 -7.83 8.21
CA THR A 111 -10.00 -7.25 8.32
C THR A 111 -9.91 -5.98 7.49
N GLY A 112 -9.45 -4.88 8.08
CA GLY A 112 -9.16 -3.67 7.34
C GLY A 112 -7.96 -3.87 6.41
N HIS A 113 -8.09 -3.46 5.16
CA HIS A 113 -7.00 -3.48 4.18
C HIS A 113 -6.79 -2.11 3.56
N TRP A 114 -5.54 -1.80 3.28
CA TRP A 114 -5.19 -0.71 2.39
C TRP A 114 -5.34 -1.19 0.94
N ILE A 115 -6.13 -0.46 0.16
CA ILE A 115 -6.51 -0.88 -1.19
C ILE A 115 -6.27 0.30 -2.13
N ARG A 116 -5.76 -0.04 -3.31
CA ARG A 116 -5.58 0.88 -4.42
C ARG A 116 -6.55 0.52 -5.53
N TRP A 117 -7.12 1.52 -6.19
CA TRP A 117 -7.91 1.37 -7.42
C TRP A 117 -7.34 2.24 -8.51
N GLN A 118 -7.42 1.79 -9.76
CA GLN A 118 -6.95 2.55 -10.92
C GLN A 118 -7.90 2.42 -12.10
N SER A 119 -8.25 3.55 -12.72
CA SER A 119 -9.03 3.54 -13.94
C SER A 119 -8.24 2.99 -15.14
N PRO A 120 -8.91 2.51 -16.20
CA PRO A 120 -8.31 2.47 -17.53
C PRO A 120 -7.75 3.85 -17.93
N PRO A 121 -6.77 3.90 -18.86
CA PRO A 121 -6.28 5.15 -19.42
C PRO A 121 -7.42 6.00 -20.00
N VAL A 122 -7.38 7.29 -19.73
CA VAL A 122 -8.35 8.29 -20.22
C VAL A 122 -7.63 9.37 -21.01
N SER A 123 -8.28 9.82 -22.09
CA SER A 123 -7.72 10.82 -23.01
C SER A 123 -8.65 12.02 -23.22
N THR A 124 -9.94 11.91 -22.89
CA THR A 124 -10.89 13.03 -22.98
C THR A 124 -11.32 13.54 -21.61
N ARG A 125 -11.85 14.77 -21.57
CA ARG A 125 -12.38 15.39 -20.35
C ARG A 125 -13.55 14.59 -19.78
N GLU A 126 -14.44 14.08 -20.63
CA GLU A 126 -15.61 13.28 -20.24
C GLU A 126 -15.17 11.95 -19.62
N GLN A 127 -14.17 11.29 -20.21
CA GLN A 127 -13.60 10.06 -19.68
C GLN A 127 -12.94 10.29 -18.32
N LEU A 128 -12.20 11.40 -18.18
CA LEU A 128 -11.58 11.78 -16.91
C LEU A 128 -12.65 12.03 -15.83
N GLN A 129 -13.70 12.79 -16.13
CA GLN A 129 -14.82 12.99 -15.21
C GLN A 129 -15.49 11.68 -14.79
N GLY A 130 -15.72 10.77 -15.75
CA GLY A 130 -16.27 9.44 -15.47
C GLY A 130 -15.34 8.54 -14.65
N ALA A 131 -14.02 8.67 -14.81
CA ALA A 131 -13.06 7.95 -13.98
C ALA A 131 -13.04 8.49 -12.54
N TRP A 132 -13.12 9.81 -12.36
CA TRP A 132 -13.22 10.46 -11.06
C TRP A 132 -14.50 10.11 -10.29
N SER A 133 -15.64 10.03 -10.98
CA SER A 133 -16.91 9.63 -10.35
C SER A 133 -16.88 8.15 -9.92
N ARG A 134 -16.34 7.26 -10.77
CA ARG A 134 -16.15 5.84 -10.41
C ARG A 134 -15.19 5.66 -9.24
N ALA A 135 -14.09 6.40 -9.20
CA ALA A 135 -13.17 6.38 -8.07
C ALA A 135 -13.87 6.75 -6.76
N ALA A 136 -14.73 7.78 -6.78
CA ALA A 136 -15.51 8.20 -5.61
C ALA A 136 -16.53 7.13 -5.19
N GLN A 137 -17.26 6.56 -6.15
CA GLN A 137 -18.22 5.49 -5.91
C GLN A 137 -17.53 4.23 -5.36
N TRP A 138 -16.40 3.82 -5.93
CA TRP A 138 -15.60 2.70 -5.46
C TRP A 138 -15.13 2.88 -4.02
N GLY A 139 -14.70 4.09 -3.66
CA GLY A 139 -14.30 4.43 -2.30
C GLY A 139 -15.45 4.30 -1.30
N GLN A 140 -16.70 4.53 -1.73
CA GLN A 140 -17.93 4.43 -0.92
C GLN A 140 -18.47 3.01 -0.84
N ASN A 141 -18.86 2.47 -1.99
CA ASN A 141 -19.52 1.19 -2.15
C ASN A 141 -19.15 0.60 -3.51
N PRO A 142 -18.12 -0.26 -3.58
CA PRO A 142 -17.58 -0.76 -4.84
C PRO A 142 -18.54 -1.76 -5.50
N GLY A 143 -18.93 -1.46 -6.75
CA GLY A 143 -19.59 -2.43 -7.62
C GLY A 143 -18.62 -3.52 -8.10
N GLU A 144 -19.13 -4.65 -8.60
CA GLU A 144 -18.29 -5.76 -9.09
C GLU A 144 -17.34 -5.33 -10.23
N SER A 145 -17.80 -4.43 -11.11
CA SER A 145 -16.98 -3.89 -12.19
C SER A 145 -15.80 -3.08 -11.68
N ASP A 146 -15.98 -2.31 -10.60
CA ASP A 146 -14.92 -1.48 -10.03
C ASP A 146 -13.91 -2.30 -9.24
N LYS A 147 -14.35 -3.37 -8.57
CA LYS A 147 -13.46 -4.31 -7.85
C LYS A 147 -12.45 -4.98 -8.78
N ARG A 148 -12.73 -5.12 -10.07
CA ARG A 148 -11.77 -5.68 -11.05
C ARG A 148 -10.54 -4.82 -11.25
N PHE A 149 -10.60 -3.55 -10.86
CA PHE A 149 -9.52 -2.58 -10.98
C PHE A 149 -8.84 -2.28 -9.65
N GLU A 150 -9.20 -3.00 -8.59
CA GLU A 150 -8.63 -2.82 -7.27
C GLU A 150 -7.50 -3.81 -6.98
N ILE A 151 -6.54 -3.36 -6.19
CA ILE A 151 -5.41 -4.13 -5.71
C ILE A 151 -5.43 -4.02 -4.19
N VAL A 152 -5.67 -5.14 -3.53
CA VAL A 152 -5.59 -5.26 -2.07
C VAL A 152 -4.12 -5.42 -1.70
N LEU A 153 -3.60 -4.54 -0.82
CA LEU A 153 -2.17 -4.48 -0.54
C LEU A 153 -1.82 -5.11 0.80
N THR A 154 -2.10 -4.42 1.90
CA THR A 154 -1.64 -4.83 3.23
C THR A 154 -2.76 -4.64 4.26
N PRO A 155 -2.84 -5.49 5.30
CA PRO A 155 -3.73 -5.28 6.43
C PRO A 155 -3.45 -3.94 7.13
N LEU A 156 -4.51 -3.21 7.45
CA LEU A 156 -4.43 -1.86 8.01
C LEU A 156 -5.60 -1.59 8.98
N GLN A 157 -5.29 -1.14 10.19
CA GLN A 157 -6.29 -0.72 11.16
C GLN A 157 -6.83 0.67 10.84
N GLU A 158 -5.94 1.64 10.68
CA GLU A 158 -6.30 3.04 10.48
C GLU A 158 -5.48 3.67 9.36
N TRP A 159 -6.12 4.57 8.62
CA TRP A 159 -5.52 5.35 7.56
C TRP A 159 -5.88 6.82 7.72
N ARG A 160 -4.87 7.70 7.75
CA ARG A 160 -5.06 9.15 7.85
C ARG A 160 -4.18 9.87 6.86
N ILE A 161 -4.69 10.98 6.32
CA ILE A 161 -4.00 11.87 5.39
C ILE A 161 -3.90 13.27 5.99
N PHE A 162 -2.75 13.90 5.78
CA PHE A 162 -2.52 15.32 6.08
C PHE A 162 -1.90 16.00 4.87
N TYR A 163 -2.23 17.26 4.68
CA TYR A 163 -1.62 18.11 3.67
C TYR A 163 -0.66 19.09 4.34
N PHE A 164 0.48 19.33 3.69
CA PHE A 164 1.39 20.41 4.06
C PHE A 164 0.99 21.66 3.29
N ARG A 165 0.54 22.69 4.02
CA ARG A 165 0.10 23.99 3.48
C ARG A 165 0.47 25.09 4.46
N GLY A 166 1.00 26.21 3.97
CA GLY A 166 1.31 27.36 4.82
C GLY A 166 2.28 27.02 5.97
N ASP A 167 3.30 26.21 5.68
CA ASP A 167 4.33 25.75 6.64
C ASP A 167 3.83 24.86 7.79
N ALA A 168 2.63 24.28 7.66
CA ALA A 168 2.06 23.38 8.66
C ALA A 168 1.38 22.15 8.05
N TRP A 169 1.39 21.06 8.82
CA TRP A 169 0.58 19.87 8.52
C TRP A 169 -0.85 20.08 9.04
N SER A 170 -1.82 20.06 8.13
CA SER A 170 -3.24 20.23 8.45
C SER A 170 -4.09 19.10 7.88
N ASN A 171 -5.30 18.94 8.43
CA ASN A 171 -6.27 18.01 7.89
C ASN A 171 -6.79 18.56 6.54
N PRO A 172 -6.81 17.77 5.46
CA PRO A 172 -7.25 18.24 4.14
C PRO A 172 -8.64 18.88 4.10
N LEU A 173 -9.54 18.47 5.00
CA LEU A 173 -10.91 18.99 5.10
C LEU A 173 -11.04 20.22 6.00
N SER A 174 -9.97 20.63 6.68
CA SER A 174 -9.98 21.91 7.40
C SER A 174 -9.96 23.04 6.37
N SER A 175 -10.88 24.00 6.52
CA SER A 175 -10.96 25.14 5.63
C SER A 175 -9.61 25.86 5.57
N ASP A 176 -9.03 25.91 4.38
CA ASP A 176 -8.06 26.95 4.05
C ASP A 176 -8.81 28.27 4.17
N SER A 177 -8.20 29.29 4.78
CA SER A 177 -8.85 30.60 4.90
C SER A 177 -9.21 31.08 3.50
N ALA A 178 -10.50 31.04 3.18
CA ALA A 178 -11.03 31.50 1.91
C ALA A 178 -10.52 32.92 1.66
N VAL A 179 -9.94 33.15 0.48
CA VAL A 179 -9.64 34.49 -0.01
C VAL A 179 -10.88 35.36 0.24
N PRO A 180 -10.77 36.46 1.02
CA PRO A 180 -11.92 37.30 1.29
C PRO A 180 -12.52 37.78 -0.04
N PRO A 181 -13.86 37.81 -0.19
CA PRO A 181 -14.47 38.41 -1.37
C PRO A 181 -13.94 39.85 -1.50
N PRO A 182 -13.51 40.28 -2.70
CA PRO A 182 -13.05 41.64 -2.90
C PRO A 182 -14.17 42.63 -2.51
N PRO A 183 -13.83 43.80 -1.94
CA PRO A 183 -14.82 44.79 -1.57
C PRO A 183 -15.66 45.20 -2.80
N PRO A 184 -16.96 45.53 -2.61
CA PRO A 184 -17.82 45.93 -3.72
C PRO A 184 -17.47 47.35 -4.17
N SER A 185 -16.47 47.47 -5.04
CA SER A 185 -16.21 48.70 -5.81
C SER A 185 -16.24 48.38 -7.30
N ALA A 186 -17.39 48.73 -7.88
CA ALA A 186 -17.74 48.95 -9.29
C ALA A 186 -16.66 48.70 -10.37
N GLN A 187 -16.89 47.68 -11.21
CA GLN A 187 -16.79 47.75 -12.68
C GLN A 187 -17.35 46.44 -13.30
N PRO A 188 -18.27 46.50 -14.28
CA PRO A 188 -18.76 45.31 -14.99
C PRO A 188 -17.78 44.98 -16.13
N ASN A 189 -16.57 44.54 -15.80
CA ASN A 189 -15.69 43.91 -16.78
C ASN A 189 -15.54 42.45 -16.37
N ALA A 190 -15.90 41.56 -17.31
CA ALA A 190 -15.92 40.12 -17.11
C ALA A 190 -14.62 39.66 -16.44
N ALA A 191 -14.72 39.29 -15.16
CA ALA A 191 -13.69 38.54 -14.50
C ALA A 191 -13.63 37.19 -15.22
N LEU A 192 -12.72 37.06 -16.17
CA LEU A 192 -12.19 35.76 -16.57
C LEU A 192 -11.94 35.01 -15.25
N PRO A 193 -12.48 33.79 -15.06
CA PRO A 193 -12.14 33.02 -13.88
C PRO A 193 -10.61 32.93 -13.85
N GLY A 194 -9.99 33.58 -12.86
CA GLY A 194 -8.55 33.54 -12.67
C GLY A 194 -8.09 32.08 -12.65
N PRO A 195 -6.83 31.80 -13.01
CA PRO A 195 -6.33 30.43 -13.04
C PRO A 195 -6.65 29.76 -11.69
N ARG A 196 -7.47 28.71 -11.77
CA ARG A 196 -7.86 27.89 -10.62
C ARG A 196 -6.58 27.46 -9.92
N VAL A 197 -6.42 27.86 -8.65
CA VAL A 197 -5.22 27.59 -7.87
C VAL A 197 -4.95 26.09 -7.90
N SER A 198 -3.70 25.73 -8.19
CA SER A 198 -3.19 24.36 -8.22
C SER A 198 -3.58 23.62 -6.92
N ASN A 199 -4.59 22.73 -6.95
CA ASN A 199 -5.09 22.04 -5.75
C ASN A 199 -4.20 20.88 -5.25
N VAL A 200 -2.98 20.76 -5.79
CA VAL A 200 -2.01 19.77 -5.28
C VAL A 200 -1.20 20.44 -4.18
N PRO A 201 -1.29 19.96 -2.92
CA PRO A 201 -0.58 20.53 -1.79
C PRO A 201 0.93 20.39 -1.97
N GLU A 202 1.69 21.17 -1.19
CA GLU A 202 3.15 21.13 -1.21
C GLU A 202 3.69 19.80 -0.67
N GLY A 203 2.93 19.14 0.20
CA GLY A 203 3.24 17.81 0.69
C GLY A 203 2.00 17.04 1.12
N ILE A 204 2.13 15.71 1.11
CA ILE A 204 1.09 14.77 1.56
C ILE A 204 1.75 13.81 2.53
N ARG A 205 1.21 13.73 3.74
CA ARG A 205 1.59 12.76 4.76
C ARG A 205 0.53 11.69 4.85
N VAL A 206 0.96 10.44 4.76
CA VAL A 206 0.13 9.29 5.08
C VAL A 206 0.56 8.71 6.41
N VAL A 207 -0.41 8.45 7.29
CA VAL A 207 -0.23 7.76 8.56
C VAL A 207 -1.03 6.47 8.51
N LEU A 208 -0.33 5.35 8.70
CA LEU A 208 -0.84 3.99 8.63
C LEU A 208 -0.70 3.32 10.00
N THR A 209 -1.81 2.85 10.58
CA THR A 209 -1.76 2.04 11.81
C THR A 209 -1.88 0.57 11.44
N LEU A 210 -0.79 -0.18 11.60
CA LEU A 210 -0.69 -1.60 11.24
C LEU A 210 -1.20 -2.49 12.38
N PRO A 211 -1.91 -3.59 12.09
CA PRO A 211 -2.44 -4.46 13.12
C PRO A 211 -1.36 -5.21 13.91
N PRO A 212 -1.62 -5.53 15.19
CA PRO A 212 -0.72 -6.37 15.97
C PRO A 212 -0.67 -7.78 15.39
N GLY A 213 0.45 -8.48 15.60
CA GLY A 213 0.65 -9.85 15.10
C GLY A 213 1.13 -9.95 13.65
N GLY A 214 1.15 -8.85 12.91
CA GLY A 214 1.84 -8.74 11.62
C GLY A 214 3.37 -8.70 11.74
N PRO A 215 4.11 -8.68 10.63
CA PRO A 215 5.57 -8.56 10.65
C PRO A 215 6.05 -7.20 11.18
N VAL A 216 5.22 -6.16 11.01
CA VAL A 216 5.40 -4.81 11.56
C VAL A 216 4.08 -4.43 12.21
N ALA A 217 4.14 -3.80 13.38
CA ALA A 217 2.98 -3.33 14.12
C ALA A 217 3.19 -1.88 14.56
N GLY A 218 2.09 -1.18 14.83
CA GLY A 218 2.11 0.21 15.27
C GLY A 218 1.93 1.20 14.12
N THR A 219 2.33 2.44 14.36
CA THR A 219 2.07 3.56 13.44
C THR A 219 3.28 3.81 12.53
N LEU A 220 3.04 3.80 11.23
CA LEU A 220 4.00 4.18 10.19
C LEU A 220 3.57 5.52 9.57
N THR A 221 4.50 6.47 9.55
CA THR A 221 4.30 7.77 8.90
C THR A 221 5.20 7.88 7.67
N ARG A 222 4.64 8.31 6.54
CA ARG A 222 5.37 8.57 5.31
C ARG A 222 4.97 9.92 4.76
N ASP A 223 5.98 10.76 4.56
CA ASP A 223 5.82 12.09 4.00
C ASP A 223 6.27 12.10 2.55
N TRP A 224 5.48 12.74 1.71
CA TRP A 224 5.80 13.05 0.33
C TRP A 224 5.78 14.56 0.15
N ILE A 225 6.75 15.09 -0.57
CA ILE A 225 6.85 16.50 -0.93
C ILE A 225 6.73 16.59 -2.44
N LYS A 226 5.91 17.53 -2.92
CA LYS A 226 5.72 17.78 -4.34
C LYS A 226 7.08 18.10 -4.97
N PRO A 227 7.53 17.32 -5.97
CA PRO A 227 8.75 17.65 -6.68
C PRO A 227 8.59 19.02 -7.35
N THR A 228 9.30 20.02 -6.83
CA THR A 228 9.46 21.28 -7.55
C THR A 228 10.40 20.99 -8.70
N VAL A 229 9.91 21.02 -9.94
CA VAL A 229 10.79 21.03 -11.12
C VAL A 229 11.68 22.26 -10.97
N GLY A 230 12.92 22.05 -10.53
CA GLY A 230 13.91 23.10 -10.44
C GLY A 230 14.07 23.70 -11.82
N GLY A 231 13.66 24.96 -11.98
CA GLY A 231 13.98 25.72 -13.17
C GLY A 231 15.50 25.76 -13.30
N GLY A 232 16.04 24.97 -14.22
CA GLY A 232 17.42 25.09 -14.67
C GLY A 232 17.60 26.50 -15.20
N LYS A 233 18.17 27.37 -14.36
CA LYS A 233 18.89 28.53 -14.84
C LYS A 233 20.26 28.01 -15.27
N SER A 234 20.39 27.74 -16.57
CA SER A 234 21.66 27.76 -17.28
C SER A 234 21.56 28.84 -18.35
#